data_AF-A0AAV0M2Q9-F1
#
_entry.id   AF-A0AAV0M2Q9-F1
#
_cell.length_a   1.000
_cell.length_b   1.000
_cell.length_c   1.000
_cell.angle_alpha   90.00
_cell.angle_beta   90.00
_cell.angle_gamma   90.00
#
_symmetry.space_group_name_H-M   'P 1'
#
loop_
_entity.id
_entity.type
_entity.pdbx_description
1 polymer ?
#
loop_
_entity_poly.entity_id
_entity_poly.type
_entity_poly.pdbx_seq_one_letter_code
_entity_poly.pdbx_strand_id
1 'polypeptide(L)'
;MIQKKLFASDVDPSKARLSIPHKKLLPGVLNEEEEDVLRGARGGDEEVVGMKVKLVDPSLKVWEVTLKRWNMPKKGSGVVNYIYVLSSAWNDVVKANGLLEGEVVRLWGFRMGRGDPGRLGLALVRVDQLER
;
A
#
# COMPACT_ATOMS: atom_id res chain seq x y z
N MET A 1 0.36 -11.14 -4.52
CA MET A 1 -1.00 -10.56 -4.58
C MET A 1 -1.53 -10.32 -3.17
N ILE A 2 -1.90 -9.08 -2.86
CA ILE A 2 -2.57 -8.70 -1.61
C ILE A 2 -4.05 -8.52 -1.93
N GLN A 3 -4.97 -9.12 -1.17
CA GLN A 3 -6.41 -8.87 -1.33
C GLN A 3 -6.98 -8.10 -0.14
N LYS A 4 -7.64 -6.97 -0.42
CA LYS A 4 -8.15 -6.05 0.60
C LYS A 4 -9.59 -5.65 0.28
N LYS A 5 -10.50 -5.92 1.21
CA LYS A 5 -11.80 -5.25 1.28
C LYS A 5 -11.58 -3.82 1.75
N LEU A 6 -12.04 -2.81 1.02
CA LEU A 6 -11.91 -1.41 1.40
C LEU A 6 -12.85 -1.10 2.57
N PHE A 7 -12.33 -0.42 3.60
CA PHE A 7 -13.14 0.12 4.70
C PHE A 7 -13.40 1.60 4.49
N ALA A 8 -14.36 2.19 5.22
CA ALA A 8 -14.63 3.63 5.21
C ALA A 8 -13.34 4.48 5.26
N SER A 9 -12.40 4.13 6.16
CA SER A 9 -11.14 4.86 6.31
C SER A 9 -10.21 4.78 5.10
N ASP A 10 -10.37 3.79 4.23
CA ASP A 10 -9.56 3.64 3.03
C ASP A 10 -10.08 4.49 1.86
N VAL A 11 -11.35 4.91 1.89
CA VAL A 11 -11.97 5.73 0.83
C VAL A 11 -12.34 7.14 1.31
N ASP A 12 -12.18 7.41 2.61
CA ASP A 12 -12.38 8.72 3.22
C ASP A 12 -11.27 9.71 2.78
N PRO A 13 -11.62 10.79 2.06
CA PRO A 13 -10.66 11.78 1.60
C PRO A 13 -9.84 12.43 2.71
N SER A 14 -10.36 12.49 3.94
CA SER A 14 -9.65 13.04 5.10
C SER A 14 -8.54 12.13 5.63
N LYS A 15 -8.61 10.82 5.34
CA LYS A 15 -7.61 9.83 5.77
C LYS A 15 -6.54 9.60 4.72
N ALA A 16 -6.88 9.79 3.43
CA ALA A 16 -5.97 9.82 2.30
C ALA A 16 -5.01 8.62 2.21
N ARG A 17 -5.48 7.42 2.59
CA ARG A 17 -4.61 6.26 2.72
C ARG A 17 -5.31 4.92 2.51
N LEU A 18 -4.59 3.93 2.00
CA LEU A 18 -4.98 2.52 2.04
C LEU A 18 -4.19 1.77 3.10
N SER A 19 -4.87 1.12 4.04
CA SER A 19 -4.23 0.34 5.10
C SER A 19 -4.13 -1.14 4.71
N ILE A 20 -2.93 -1.68 4.64
CA ILE A 20 -2.65 -3.07 4.30
C ILE A 20 -2.12 -3.80 5.54
N PRO A 21 -2.87 -4.75 6.13
CA PRO A 21 -2.38 -5.56 7.24
C PRO A 21 -1.12 -6.32 6.85
N HIS A 22 -0.08 -6.33 7.70
CA HIS A 22 1.20 -7.00 7.40
C HIS A 22 1.02 -8.48 7.01
N LYS A 23 0.07 -9.18 7.64
CA LYS A 23 -0.25 -10.59 7.35
C LYS A 23 -0.78 -10.84 5.93
N LYS A 24 -1.20 -9.79 5.23
CA LYS A 24 -1.71 -9.88 3.86
C LYS A 24 -0.65 -9.60 2.80
N LEU A 25 0.50 -9.09 3.20
CA LEU A 25 1.63 -8.95 2.29
C LEU A 25 2.18 -10.35 2.02
N LEU A 26 2.15 -10.80 0.77
CA LEU A 26 2.76 -12.08 0.43
C LEU A 26 4.29 -11.97 0.49
N PRO A 27 4.99 -13.04 0.90
CA PRO A 27 6.43 -13.14 0.73
C PRO A 27 6.85 -12.79 -0.71
N GLY A 28 7.91 -12.01 -0.86
CA GLY A 28 8.47 -11.60 -2.16
C GLY A 28 7.88 -10.32 -2.77
N VAL A 29 6.86 -9.71 -2.16
CA VAL A 29 6.41 -8.36 -2.60
C VAL A 29 7.45 -7.30 -2.26
N LEU A 30 7.99 -7.31 -1.04
CA LEU A 30 9.13 -6.49 -0.64
C LEU A 30 10.38 -7.36 -0.64
N ASN A 31 11.52 -6.77 -0.99
CA ASN A 31 12.83 -7.37 -0.75
C ASN A 31 13.36 -6.93 0.63
N GLU A 32 14.48 -7.52 1.06
CA GLU A 32 15.05 -7.24 2.39
C GLU A 32 15.42 -5.77 2.58
N GLU A 33 16.03 -5.14 1.57
CA GLU A 33 16.40 -3.72 1.61
C GLU A 33 15.17 -2.80 1.74
N GLU A 34 14.10 -3.09 1.00
CA GLU A 34 12.83 -2.36 1.07
C GLU A 34 12.15 -2.55 2.43
N GLU A 35 12.21 -3.77 2.98
CA GLU A 35 11.74 -4.02 4.34
C GLU A 35 12.55 -3.23 5.38
N ASP A 36 13.86 -3.15 5.22
CA ASP A 36 14.74 -2.41 6.13
C ASP A 36 14.53 -0.90 6.04
N VAL A 37 14.35 -0.35 4.84
CA VAL A 37 13.94 1.05 4.65
C VAL A 37 12.61 1.33 5.37
N LEU A 38 11.64 0.43 5.23
CA LEU A 38 10.33 0.57 5.88
C LEU A 38 10.40 0.32 7.40
N ARG A 39 11.34 -0.50 7.90
CA ARG A 39 11.59 -0.74 9.33
C ARG A 39 12.34 0.42 10.00
N GLY A 40 13.29 1.01 9.28
CA GLY A 40 14.27 2.00 9.72
C GLY A 40 13.76 3.44 9.80
N ALA A 41 12.48 3.68 9.50
CA ALA A 41 11.82 4.97 9.70
C ALA A 41 11.54 5.25 11.20
N ARG A 42 12.61 5.37 11.99
CA ARG A 42 12.63 6.14 13.24
C ARG A 42 13.70 7.21 13.09
N GLY A 43 13.34 8.31 12.42
CA GLY A 43 13.80 9.60 12.94
C GLY A 43 13.21 9.78 14.33
N GLY A 44 13.80 10.63 15.17
CA GLY A 44 13.14 11.14 16.37
C GLY A 44 11.80 11.81 16.04
N ASP A 45 11.27 12.61 16.96
CA ASP A 45 10.04 13.37 16.72
C ASP A 45 10.01 13.92 15.28
N GLU A 46 8.99 13.53 14.50
CA GLU A 46 8.69 14.01 13.14
C GLU A 46 9.42 13.32 11.95
N GLU A 47 8.95 12.12 11.57
CA GLU A 47 8.39 11.80 10.22
C GLU A 47 8.62 10.31 9.85
N VAL A 48 7.55 9.58 9.51
CA VAL A 48 7.67 8.21 8.99
C VAL A 48 8.20 8.27 7.55
N VAL A 49 9.50 7.96 7.39
CA VAL A 49 10.15 7.76 6.09
C VAL A 49 9.40 6.65 5.32
N GLY A 50 8.93 6.99 4.12
CA GLY A 50 8.24 6.09 3.22
C GLY A 50 8.95 6.00 1.89
N MET A 51 8.84 4.86 1.21
CA MET A 51 9.39 4.70 -0.13
C MET A 51 8.36 5.10 -1.17
N LYS A 52 8.79 5.81 -2.22
CA LYS A 52 7.96 6.12 -3.38
C LYS A 52 7.85 4.88 -4.26
N VAL A 53 6.62 4.47 -4.61
CA VAL A 53 6.36 3.33 -5.52
C VAL A 53 5.37 3.75 -6.61
N LYS A 54 5.51 3.13 -7.78
CA LYS A 54 4.56 3.34 -8.87
C LYS A 54 3.36 2.43 -8.67
N LEU A 55 2.16 2.98 -8.78
CA LEU A 55 0.89 2.23 -8.79
C LEU A 55 0.26 2.37 -10.18
N VAL A 56 0.10 1.26 -10.87
CA VAL A 56 -0.66 1.18 -12.13
C VAL A 56 -2.10 0.84 -11.79
N ASP A 57 -3.05 1.67 -12.21
CA ASP A 57 -4.47 1.42 -11.99
C ASP A 57 -5.12 0.62 -13.14
N PRO A 58 -6.39 0.17 -12.99
CA PRO A 58 -7.12 -0.54 -14.04
C PRO A 58 -7.19 0.17 -15.40
N SER A 59 -7.06 1.50 -15.45
CA SER A 59 -7.03 2.28 -16.70
C SER A 59 -5.63 2.39 -17.30
N LEU A 60 -4.65 1.65 -16.76
CA LEU A 60 -3.21 1.72 -17.06
C LEU A 60 -2.58 3.08 -16.72
N LYS A 61 -3.26 3.91 -15.93
CA LYS A 61 -2.68 5.16 -15.45
C LYS A 61 -1.67 4.86 -14.34
N VAL A 62 -0.52 5.52 -14.41
CA VAL A 62 0.55 5.39 -13.43
C VAL A 62 0.47 6.52 -12.42
N TRP A 63 0.46 6.15 -11.14
CA TRP A 63 0.43 7.04 -10.00
C TRP A 63 1.71 6.88 -9.19
N GLU A 64 2.28 7.96 -8.69
CA GLU A 64 3.32 7.88 -7.68
C GLU A 64 2.70 7.94 -6.28
N VAL A 65 2.75 6.83 -5.54
CA VAL A 65 2.25 6.72 -4.17
C VAL A 65 3.41 6.51 -3.20
N THR A 66 3.19 6.82 -1.93
CA THR A 66 4.18 6.53 -0.88
C THR A 66 3.75 5.30 -0.09
N LEU A 67 4.61 4.29 -0.04
CA LEU A 67 4.47 3.13 0.83
C LEU A 67 5.19 3.41 2.16
N LYS A 68 4.46 3.29 3.26
CA LYS A 68 4.96 3.46 4.63
C LYS A 68 4.68 2.23 5.46
N ARG A 69 5.49 1.97 6.48
CA ARG A 69 5.17 1.02 7.55
C ARG A 69 4.82 1.81 8.81
N TRP A 70 3.65 1.52 9.37
CA TRP A 70 3.19 2.12 10.62
C TRP A 70 3.25 1.06 11.71
N ASN A 71 4.16 1.26 12.66
CA ASN A 71 4.24 0.43 13.85
C ASN A 71 3.11 0.80 14.81
N MET A 72 2.33 -0.21 15.19
CA MET A 72 1.24 -0.16 16.15
C MET A 72 1.66 -0.95 17.40
N PRO A 73 2.55 -0.41 18.24
CA PRO A 73 2.98 -1.09 19.45
C PRO A 73 1.77 -1.34 20.35
N LYS A 74 1.57 -2.59 20.78
CA LYS A 74 0.58 -2.90 21.81
C LYS A 74 1.23 -2.67 23.17
N LYS A 75 0.62 -1.82 23.99
CA LYS A 75 1.14 -1.51 25.35
C LYS A 75 1.33 -2.82 26.12
N GLY A 76 2.53 -3.01 26.69
CA GLY A 76 2.84 -4.10 27.61
C GLY A 76 3.13 -5.48 27.01
N SER A 77 3.08 -5.68 25.68
CA SER A 77 3.27 -7.03 25.11
C SER A 77 4.65 -7.31 24.49
N GLY A 78 5.53 -6.32 24.38
CA GLY A 78 6.83 -6.42 23.67
C GLY A 78 6.73 -6.64 22.15
N VAL A 79 5.59 -7.16 21.66
CA VAL A 79 5.27 -7.37 20.24
C VAL A 79 4.87 -6.05 19.57
N VAL A 80 5.59 -5.69 18.50
CA VAL A 80 5.23 -4.57 17.62
C VAL A 80 4.37 -5.11 16.48
N ASN A 81 3.05 -4.91 16.55
CA ASN A 81 2.21 -5.05 15.36
C ASN A 81 2.51 -3.91 14.40
N TYR A 82 2.32 -4.12 13.10
CA TYR A 82 2.44 -3.05 12.13
C TYR A 82 1.49 -3.25 10.95
N ILE A 83 1.24 -2.17 10.22
CA ILE A 83 0.53 -2.16 8.95
C ILE A 83 1.38 -1.45 7.90
N TYR A 84 1.16 -1.78 6.65
CA TYR A 84 1.64 -0.98 5.53
C TYR A 84 0.55 0.01 5.12
N VAL A 85 0.97 1.18 4.63
CA VAL A 85 0.07 2.26 4.23
C VAL A 85 0.51 2.77 2.86
N LEU A 86 -0.42 2.83 1.90
CA LEU A 86 -0.23 3.62 0.68
C LEU A 86 -0.87 4.99 0.89
N SER A 87 -0.13 6.06 0.61
CA SER A 87 -0.58 7.45 0.81
C SER A 87 -0.18 8.38 -0.36
N SER A 88 -0.32 9.70 -0.14
CA SER A 88 0.03 10.81 -1.04
C SER A 88 -0.88 10.99 -2.25
N ALA A 89 -1.02 10.00 -3.13
CA ALA A 89 -1.90 10.07 -4.30
C ALA A 89 -3.11 9.13 -4.20
N TRP A 90 -3.29 8.47 -3.06
CA TRP A 90 -4.33 7.45 -2.91
C TRP A 90 -5.76 7.99 -3.10
N ASN A 91 -6.06 9.21 -2.65
CA ASN A 91 -7.37 9.83 -2.88
C ASN A 91 -7.68 10.00 -4.37
N ASP A 92 -6.68 10.39 -5.16
CA ASP A 92 -6.86 10.57 -6.60
C ASP A 92 -7.06 9.22 -7.29
N VAL A 93 -6.37 8.17 -6.82
CA VAL A 93 -6.59 6.79 -7.27
C VAL A 93 -8.02 6.34 -6.96
N VAL A 94 -8.51 6.56 -5.74
CA VAL A 94 -9.90 6.26 -5.31
C VAL A 94 -10.89 6.96 -6.23
N LYS A 95 -10.72 8.28 -6.44
CA LYS A 95 -11.60 9.09 -7.28
C LYS A 95 -11.58 8.65 -8.74
N ALA A 96 -10.40 8.42 -9.30
CA ALA A 96 -10.23 8.05 -10.71
C ALA A 96 -10.81 6.66 -11.02
N ASN A 97 -10.81 5.76 -10.03
CA ASN A 97 -11.28 4.39 -10.19
C ASN A 97 -12.69 4.14 -9.61
N GLY A 98 -13.32 5.18 -9.04
CA GLY A 98 -14.64 5.08 -8.42
C GLY A 98 -14.72 4.06 -7.29
N LEU A 99 -13.65 3.93 -6.49
CA LEU A 99 -13.57 2.91 -5.44
C LEU A 99 -14.50 3.25 -4.28
N LEU A 100 -15.25 2.25 -3.81
CA LEU A 100 -16.23 2.39 -2.73
C LEU A 100 -15.90 1.52 -1.52
N GLU A 101 -16.41 1.92 -0.37
CA GLU A 101 -16.38 1.07 0.83
C GLU A 101 -17.05 -0.28 0.53
N GLY A 102 -16.44 -1.35 1.03
CA GLY A 102 -16.96 -2.70 0.89
C GLY A 102 -16.49 -3.45 -0.35
N GLU A 103 -15.98 -2.74 -1.37
CA GLU A 103 -15.39 -3.35 -2.55
C GLU A 103 -14.08 -4.09 -2.20
N VAL A 104 -13.75 -5.12 -2.99
CA VAL A 104 -12.52 -5.87 -2.86
C VAL A 104 -11.57 -5.50 -3.98
N VAL A 105 -10.39 -5.04 -3.61
CA VAL A 105 -9.29 -4.76 -4.53
C VAL A 105 -8.14 -5.74 -4.30
N ARG A 106 -7.39 -5.99 -5.36
CA ARG A 106 -6.12 -6.73 -5.33
C ARG A 106 -4.97 -5.80 -5.69
N LEU A 107 -3.86 -5.95 -4.98
CA LEU A 107 -2.59 -5.32 -5.32
C LEU A 107 -1.58 -6.39 -5.73
N TRP A 108 -0.99 -6.23 -6.90
CA TRP A 108 0.07 -7.08 -7.40
C TRP A 108 1.39 -6.34 -7.31
N GLY A 109 2.34 -6.87 -6.54
CA GLY A 109 3.71 -6.38 -6.57
C GLY A 109 4.43 -6.93 -7.80
N PHE A 110 5.16 -6.08 -8.48
CA PHE A 110 6.03 -6.45 -9.60
C PHE A 110 7.32 -5.64 -9.56
N ARG A 111 8.34 -6.09 -10.29
CA ARG A 111 9.63 -5.41 -10.37
C ARG A 111 9.72 -4.66 -11.69
N MET A 112 9.99 -3.37 -11.59
CA MET A 112 10.18 -2.50 -12.75
C MET A 112 11.41 -2.96 -13.56
N GLY A 113 11.30 -2.88 -14.88
CA GLY A 113 12.37 -3.20 -15.82
C GLY A 113 13.16 -1.95 -16.22
N ARG A 114 13.22 -1.65 -17.52
CA ARG A 114 13.97 -0.52 -18.06
C ARG A 114 13.53 0.82 -17.42
N GLY A 115 14.51 1.68 -17.15
CA GLY A 115 14.32 3.03 -16.61
C GLY A 115 14.27 3.12 -15.09
N ASP A 116 13.89 2.05 -14.39
CA ASP A 116 13.92 1.99 -12.91
C ASP A 116 14.11 0.53 -12.43
N PRO A 117 15.22 -0.15 -12.79
CA PRO A 117 15.34 -1.60 -12.66
C PRO A 117 15.26 -2.07 -11.21
N GLY A 118 14.43 -3.08 -10.95
CA GLY A 118 14.30 -3.70 -9.63
C GLY A 118 13.40 -2.96 -8.65
N ARG A 119 13.01 -1.71 -8.94
CA ARG A 119 12.10 -0.95 -8.07
C ARG A 119 10.73 -1.62 -8.00
N LEU A 120 10.13 -1.64 -6.81
CA LEU A 120 8.77 -2.11 -6.61
C LEU A 120 7.75 -1.25 -7.37
N GLY A 121 6.99 -1.90 -8.23
CA GLY A 121 5.73 -1.42 -8.79
C GLY A 121 4.55 -2.17 -8.18
N LEU A 122 3.40 -1.52 -8.10
CA LEU A 122 2.13 -2.10 -7.68
C LEU A 122 1.12 -1.97 -8.82
N ALA A 123 0.29 -2.99 -9.03
CA ALA A 123 -0.86 -2.91 -9.91
C ALA A 123 -2.15 -3.09 -9.11
N LEU A 124 -3.07 -2.14 -9.22
CA LEU A 124 -4.40 -2.18 -8.63
C LEU A 124 -5.36 -2.90 -9.59
N VAL A 125 -6.07 -3.90 -9.06
CA VAL A 125 -7.08 -4.64 -9.79
C VAL A 125 -8.36 -4.65 -8.97
N ARG A 126 -9.48 -4.26 -9.58
CA ARG A 126 -10.81 -4.44 -8.97
C ARG A 126 -11.23 -5.88 -9.14
N VAL A 127 -11.75 -6.48 -8.07
CA VAL A 127 -12.36 -7.80 -8.14
C VAL A 127 -13.85 -7.56 -8.38
N ASP A 128 -14.20 -7.21 -9.61
CA ASP A 128 -15.59 -7.12 -10.00
C ASP A 128 -16.19 -8.55 -10.06
N GLN A 129 -17.49 -8.64 -9.80
CA GLN A 129 -18.29 -9.87 -9.65
C GLN A 129 -18.45 -10.69 -10.95
N LEU A 130 -17.39 -10.78 -11.77
CA LEU A 130 -17.32 -11.52 -13.04
C LEU A 130 -17.23 -13.05 -12.87
N GLU A 131 -17.50 -13.57 -11.68
CA GLU A 131 -17.77 -14.98 -11.42
C GLU A 131 -19.23 -15.19 -10.97
N ARG A 132 -20.18 -14.81 -11.83
CA ARG A 132 -21.55 -15.32 -11.77
C ARG A 132 -21.94 -15.92 -13.11
#